data_AF-A0A088BP83-F1
#
_entry.id   AF-A0A088BP83-F1
#
_cell.length_a   1.000
_cell.length_b   1.000
_cell.length_c   1.000
_cell.angle_alpha   90.00
_cell.angle_beta   90.00
_cell.angle_gamma   90.00
#
_symmetry.space_group_name_H-M   'P 1'
#
loop_
_entity.id
_entity.type
_entity.pdbx_description
1 polymer ?
#
loop_
_entity_poly.entity_id
_entity_poly.type
_entity_poly.pdbx_seq_one_letter_code
_entity_poly.pdbx_strand_id
1 'polypeptide(L)'
;MKAAIFLVLLVCVLLADAGQPCASGECGENECCAGGSYHRYCRRLGNDGEPCEEPNRFNSYLNACPCSEGLFCSVINRCQKP
;
A
#
# COMPACT_ATOMS: atom_id res chain seq x y z
N MET A 1 9.32 21.28 27.98
CA MET A 1 9.44 19.80 28.12
C MET A 1 8.30 19.08 27.40
N LYS A 2 7.04 19.35 27.72
CA LYS A 2 5.87 18.72 27.05
C LYS A 2 5.83 18.96 25.53
N ALA A 3 6.11 20.19 25.09
CA ALA A 3 6.12 20.55 23.67
C ALA A 3 7.17 19.77 22.84
N ALA A 4 8.34 19.47 23.41
CA ALA A 4 9.37 18.71 22.72
C ALA A 4 8.98 17.24 22.52
N ILE A 5 8.27 16.64 23.49
CA ILE A 5 7.77 15.26 23.40
C ILE A 5 6.70 15.15 22.29
N PHE A 6 5.78 16.12 22.22
CA PHE A 6 4.78 16.16 21.16
C PHE A 6 5.41 16.29 19.76
N LEU A 7 6.45 17.11 19.62
CA LEU A 7 7.15 17.30 18.34
C LEU A 7 7.88 16.03 17.88
N VAL A 8 8.51 15.31 18.81
CA VAL A 8 9.18 14.03 18.51
C VAL A 8 8.16 12.96 18.09
N LEU A 9 7.03 12.85 18.77
CA LEU A 9 5.98 11.88 18.41
C LEU A 9 5.41 12.15 17.02
N LEU A 10 5.17 13.43 16.68
CA LEU A 10 4.61 13.83 15.38
C LEU A 10 5.57 13.49 14.23
N VAL A 11 6.88 13.68 14.43
CA VAL A 11 7.91 13.30 13.45
C VAL A 11 8.01 11.78 13.27
N CYS A 12 7.92 11.00 14.35
CA CYS A 12 7.94 9.54 14.27
C CYS A 12 6.74 8.96 13.49
N VAL A 13 5.56 9.56 13.63
CA VAL A 13 4.35 9.14 12.87
C VAL A 13 4.51 9.42 11.38
N LEU A 14 5.16 10.53 11.00
CA LEU A 14 5.40 10.86 9.60
C LEU A 14 6.45 9.94 8.93
N LEU A 15 7.39 9.41 9.70
CA LEU A 15 8.44 8.50 9.20
C LEU A 15 7.97 7.05 9.05
N ALA A 16 6.86 6.67 9.68
CA ALA A 16 6.32 5.31 9.64
C ALA A 16 5.68 4.94 8.28
N ASP A 17 5.58 5.88 7.34
CA ASP A 17 4.95 5.67 6.02
C ASP A 17 5.90 5.07 4.97
N ALA A 18 7.18 4.86 5.32
CA ALA A 18 8.08 4.06 4.49
C ALA A 18 7.72 2.58 4.67
N GLY A 19 6.73 2.10 3.90
CA GLY A 19 6.17 0.75 3.98
C GLY A 19 7.22 -0.35 4.17
N GLN A 20 6.89 -1.39 4.93
CA GLN A 20 7.82 -2.45 5.29
C GLN A 20 8.25 -3.24 4.03
N PRO A 21 9.54 -3.58 3.85
CA PRO A 21 9.96 -4.40 2.71
C PRO A 21 9.29 -5.78 2.77
N CYS A 22 8.77 -6.25 1.64
CA CYS A 22 8.03 -7.51 1.55
C CYS A 22 8.81 -8.64 0.85
N ALA A 23 10.13 -8.49 0.70
CA ALA A 23 11.00 -9.45 0.01
C ALA A 23 11.00 -10.87 0.61
N SER A 24 10.54 -11.03 1.86
CA SER A 24 10.61 -12.29 2.61
C SER A 24 9.48 -12.46 3.62
N GLY A 25 8.42 -11.64 3.56
CA GLY A 25 7.34 -11.65 4.56
C GLY A 25 5.98 -11.34 3.94
N GLU A 26 4.92 -11.77 4.62
CA GLU A 26 3.54 -11.44 4.25
C GLU A 26 3.20 -10.02 4.71
N CYS A 27 2.50 -9.27 3.84
CA CYS A 27 1.94 -7.97 4.20
C CYS A 27 0.65 -8.14 4.99
N GLY A 28 0.17 -7.08 5.66
CA GLY A 28 -1.07 -7.14 6.43
C GLY A 28 -2.31 -7.41 5.56
N GLU A 29 -3.45 -7.70 6.19
CA GLU A 29 -4.71 -8.08 5.51
C GLU A 29 -5.22 -7.04 4.50
N ASN A 30 -4.88 -5.75 4.69
CA ASN A 30 -5.28 -4.64 3.82
C ASN A 30 -4.10 -4.07 3.03
N GLU A 31 -3.11 -4.91 2.75
CA GLU A 31 -1.89 -4.53 2.05
C GLU A 31 -1.47 -5.58 1.03
N CYS A 32 -0.68 -5.15 0.05
CA CYS A 32 -0.08 -6.03 -0.93
C CYS A 32 1.41 -5.71 -1.10
N CYS A 33 2.16 -6.67 -1.66
CA CYS A 33 3.57 -6.48 -1.96
C CYS A 33 3.76 -5.88 -3.36
N ALA A 34 3.98 -4.56 -3.43
CA ALA A 34 4.09 -3.83 -4.69
C ALA A 34 5.44 -3.09 -4.84
N GLY A 35 5.99 -3.13 -6.05
CA GLY A 35 7.19 -2.40 -6.44
C GLY A 35 8.10 -3.16 -7.38
N GLY A 36 9.15 -2.48 -7.88
CA GLY A 36 10.16 -3.10 -8.73
C GLY A 36 11.02 -4.12 -7.99
N SER A 37 11.72 -5.00 -8.73
CA SER A 37 12.41 -6.19 -8.19
C SER A 37 13.31 -5.95 -6.96
N TYR A 38 13.97 -4.80 -6.87
CA TYR A 38 14.89 -4.45 -5.77
C TYR A 38 14.25 -3.56 -4.68
N HIS A 39 13.02 -3.09 -4.90
CA HIS A 39 12.34 -2.07 -4.08
C HIS A 39 10.86 -2.41 -3.90
N ARG A 40 10.58 -3.56 -3.28
CA ARG A 40 9.22 -4.03 -3.01
C ARG A 40 8.85 -3.78 -1.56
N TYR A 41 7.73 -3.11 -1.36
CA TYR A 41 7.23 -2.75 -0.04
C TYR A 41 5.76 -3.12 0.10
N CYS A 42 5.33 -3.38 1.32
CA CYS A 42 3.92 -3.47 1.65
C CYS A 42 3.27 -2.10 1.40
N ARG A 43 2.25 -2.09 0.57
CA ARG A 43 1.45 -0.91 0.24
C ARG A 43 -0.02 -1.21 0.53
N ARG A 44 -0.79 -0.18 0.87
CA ARG A 44 -2.23 -0.29 1.05
C ARG A 44 -2.92 -0.73 -0.24
N LEU A 45 -4.02 -1.47 -0.10
CA LEU A 45 -4.96 -1.69 -1.19
C LEU A 45 -5.50 -0.34 -1.70
N GLY A 46 -5.79 -0.28 -3.00
CA GLY A 46 -6.25 0.94 -3.68
C GLY A 46 -7.67 1.32 -3.29
N ASN A 47 -7.88 2.59 -2.96
CA ASN A 47 -9.19 3.19 -2.72
C ASN A 47 -9.80 3.75 -4.01
N ASP A 48 -11.03 4.24 -3.93
CA ASP A 48 -11.77 4.81 -5.07
C ASP A 48 -10.94 5.86 -5.83
N GLY A 49 -10.77 5.64 -7.13
CA GLY A 49 -9.97 6.49 -8.02
C GLY A 49 -8.45 6.27 -7.97
N GLU A 50 -7.92 5.44 -7.08
CA GLU A 50 -6.48 5.14 -7.02
C GLU A 50 -6.05 4.18 -8.14
N PRO A 51 -4.78 4.22 -8.58
CA PRO A 51 -4.22 3.22 -9.47
C PRO A 51 -4.34 1.81 -8.90
N CYS A 52 -4.58 0.83 -9.77
CA CYS A 52 -4.67 -0.57 -9.36
C CYS A 52 -4.08 -1.52 -10.39
N GLU A 53 -3.78 -2.73 -9.92
CA GLU A 53 -3.52 -3.90 -10.76
C GLU A 53 -4.52 -4.99 -10.43
N GLU A 54 -4.87 -5.81 -11.43
CA GLU A 54 -5.75 -6.95 -11.20
C GLU A 54 -5.11 -7.95 -10.23
N PRO A 55 -5.90 -8.51 -9.28
CA PRO A 55 -5.42 -9.54 -8.37
C PRO A 55 -4.78 -10.71 -9.12
N ASN A 56 -3.61 -11.15 -8.67
CA ASN A 56 -2.94 -12.32 -9.24
C ASN A 56 -2.63 -13.38 -8.18
N ARG A 57 -2.44 -14.62 -8.64
CA ARG A 57 -2.20 -15.79 -7.77
C ARG A 57 -0.96 -15.71 -6.88
N PHE A 58 -0.06 -14.76 -7.12
CA PHE A 58 1.20 -14.62 -6.39
C PHE A 58 1.21 -13.43 -5.43
N ASN A 59 0.11 -12.67 -5.33
CA ASN A 59 0.00 -11.44 -4.55
C ASN A 59 1.18 -10.47 -4.79
N SER A 60 1.63 -10.38 -6.05
CA SER A 60 2.88 -9.76 -6.46
C SER A 60 2.62 -8.72 -7.54
N TYR A 61 2.85 -7.44 -7.24
CA TYR A 61 2.48 -6.32 -8.10
C TYR A 61 3.67 -5.40 -8.40
N LEU A 62 3.65 -4.74 -9.55
CA LEU A 62 4.78 -3.91 -10.01
C LEU A 62 4.58 -2.43 -9.71
N ASN A 63 3.37 -1.94 -9.98
CA ASN A 63 2.99 -0.54 -10.02
C ASN A 63 2.02 -0.17 -8.89
N ALA A 64 1.02 -1.02 -8.59
CA ALA A 64 -0.06 -0.71 -7.65
C ALA A 64 -0.68 -1.97 -7.03
N CYS A 65 -1.28 -1.81 -5.85
CA CYS A 65 -2.05 -2.88 -5.23
C CYS A 65 -3.42 -3.07 -5.88
N PRO A 66 -4.06 -4.23 -5.68
CA PRO A 66 -5.47 -4.39 -5.95
C PRO A 66 -6.33 -3.42 -5.17
N CYS A 67 -7.56 -3.25 -5.62
CA CYS A 67 -8.54 -2.41 -4.94
C CYS A 67 -8.98 -3.02 -3.61
N SER A 68 -9.37 -2.16 -2.67
CA SER A 68 -10.01 -2.55 -1.43
C SER A 68 -11.39 -3.19 -1.67
N GLU A 69 -11.91 -3.86 -0.66
CA GLU A 69 -13.18 -4.59 -0.74
C GLU A 69 -14.33 -3.70 -1.26
N GLY A 70 -15.17 -4.26 -2.13
CA GLY A 70 -16.30 -3.56 -2.72
C GLY A 70 -15.96 -2.64 -3.90
N LEU A 71 -14.69 -2.57 -4.30
CA LEU A 71 -14.23 -1.90 -5.52
C LEU A 71 -13.70 -2.93 -6.52
N PHE A 72 -13.71 -2.57 -7.81
CA PHE A 72 -13.07 -3.34 -8.87
C PHE A 72 -12.01 -2.51 -9.58
N CYS A 73 -11.00 -3.18 -10.14
CA CYS A 73 -9.99 -2.53 -10.96
C CYS A 73 -10.53 -2.40 -12.39
N SER A 74 -10.84 -1.18 -12.82
CA SER A 74 -11.39 -0.91 -14.15
C SER A 74 -10.33 -1.05 -15.25
N VAL A 75 -10.77 -1.10 -16.52
CA VAL A 75 -9.90 -1.20 -17.70
C VAL A 75 -8.90 -0.03 -17.86
N ILE A 76 -9.13 1.07 -17.15
CA ILE A 76 -8.19 2.22 -17.09
C ILE A 76 -7.21 2.11 -15.91
N ASN A 77 -7.10 0.94 -15.27
CA ASN A 77 -6.28 0.65 -14.10
C ASN A 77 -6.57 1.60 -12.93
N ARG A 78 -7.86 1.83 -12.67
CA ARG A 78 -8.35 2.64 -11.54
C ARG A 78 -9.40 1.89 -10.76
N CYS A 79 -9.34 1.98 -9.43
CA CYS A 79 -10.38 1.44 -8.57
C CYS A 79 -11.68 2.23 -8.73
N GLN A 80 -12.78 1.51 -8.90
CA GLN A 80 -14.11 2.09 -9.08
C GLN A 80 -15.14 1.25 -8.33
N LYS A 81 -16.24 1.91 -7.93
CA LYS A 81 -17.42 1.22 -7.42
C LYS A 81 -18.10 0.47 -8.57
N PRO A 82 -18.61 -0.75 -8.32
CA PRO A 82 -19.33 -1.55 -9.30
C PRO A 82 -20.58 -0.84 -9.85
#